data_AF-A0A0B7GRZ9-F1
#
_entry.id   AF-A0A0B7GRZ9-F1
#
_cell.length_a   1.000
_cell.length_b   1.000
_cell.length_c   1.000
_cell.angle_alpha   90.00
_cell.angle_beta   90.00
_cell.angle_gamma   90.00
#
_symmetry.space_group_name_H-M   'P 1'
#
loop_
_entity.id
_entity.type
_entity.pdbx_description
1 polymer ?
#
loop_
_entity_poly.entity_id
_entity_poly.type
_entity_poly.pdbx_seq_one_letter_code
_entity_poly.pdbx_strand_id
1 'polypeptide(L)'
;MKKETFSDKMIKRFYGITGPLDEQKRQQAEHLGNIGFIWLFLILQVGNFLAFMLADIYPGLDARIYPIIIELLTFIIAGVIYFRSEKKHLADLDLELMSEKERRKLQYPGLKIALFVGLTFHPIFSLVEAVTLKQDFFTLFLQADRILKTALVASILGVFISLYFKSRKHHTEQSE
;
A
#
# COMPACT_ATOMS: atom_id res chain seq x y z
N MET A 1 17.60 9.53 23.60
CA MET A 1 17.18 9.06 22.26
C MET A 1 17.12 10.22 21.30
N LYS A 2 17.72 10.10 20.11
CA LYS A 2 17.59 11.11 19.04
C LYS A 2 16.13 11.14 18.57
N LYS A 3 15.56 12.33 18.39
CA LYS A 3 14.18 12.48 17.91
C LYS A 3 14.10 12.03 16.45
N GLU A 4 13.21 11.08 16.16
CA GLU A 4 12.94 10.64 14.78
C GLU A 4 12.44 11.80 13.93
N THR A 5 13.03 11.92 12.73
CA THR A 5 12.59 12.87 11.71
C THR A 5 11.29 12.40 11.05
N PHE A 6 10.71 13.23 10.18
CA PHE A 6 9.55 12.84 9.37
C PHE A 6 9.91 11.69 8.41
N SER A 7 11.08 11.75 7.78
CA SER A 7 11.59 10.70 6.88
C SER A 7 11.76 9.36 7.59
N ASP A 8 12.29 9.36 8.81
CA ASP A 8 12.45 8.13 9.60
C ASP A 8 11.10 7.44 9.83
N LYS A 9 10.05 8.22 10.16
CA LYS A 9 8.69 7.71 10.35
C LYS A 9 8.08 7.17 9.06
N MET A 10 8.35 7.80 7.92
CA MET A 10 7.92 7.32 6.62
C MET A 10 8.58 5.97 6.29
N ILE A 11 9.91 5.87 6.44
CA ILE A 11 10.67 4.65 6.20
C ILE A 11 10.15 3.51 7.10
N LYS A 12 10.02 3.77 8.41
CA LYS A 12 9.47 2.80 9.35
C LYS A 12 8.09 2.32 8.94
N ARG A 13 7.21 3.22 8.51
CA ARG A 13 5.84 2.87 8.09
C ARG A 13 5.80 2.08 6.79
N PHE A 14 6.64 2.44 5.82
CA PHE A 14 6.69 1.77 4.51
C PHE A 14 7.20 0.33 4.65
N TYR A 15 8.28 0.12 5.40
CA TYR A 15 8.87 -1.21 5.62
C TYR A 15 8.26 -1.98 6.79
N GLY A 16 7.37 -1.36 7.57
CA GLY A 16 6.73 -2.01 8.72
C GLY A 16 7.68 -2.25 9.91
N ILE A 17 8.73 -1.44 10.04
CA ILE A 17 9.75 -1.49 11.10
C ILE A 17 9.13 -0.99 12.41
N THR A 18 9.21 -1.81 13.46
CA THR A 18 8.83 -1.44 14.84
C THR A 18 10.07 -1.15 15.69
N GLY A 19 9.92 -0.30 16.73
CA GLY A 19 11.06 0.11 17.57
C GLY A 19 11.95 1.17 16.91
N PRO A 20 13.16 1.45 17.44
CA PRO A 20 14.04 2.47 16.90
C PRO A 20 14.57 2.09 15.51
N LEU A 21 14.64 3.08 14.61
CA LEU A 21 15.34 2.93 13.32
C LEU A 21 16.84 3.10 13.54
N ASP A 22 17.54 1.99 13.78
CA ASP A 22 19.00 1.97 13.85
C ASP A 22 19.65 2.17 12.46
N GLU A 23 20.97 2.39 12.47
CA GLU A 23 21.73 2.66 11.25
C GLU A 23 21.75 1.46 10.28
N GLN A 24 21.74 0.22 10.78
CA GLN A 24 21.74 -0.98 9.94
C GLN A 24 20.40 -1.15 9.22
N LYS A 25 19.28 -1.05 9.94
CA LYS A 25 17.92 -1.08 9.38
C LYS A 25 17.73 0.05 8.38
N ARG A 26 18.24 1.25 8.69
CA ARG A 26 18.20 2.39 7.78
C ARG A 26 18.95 2.12 6.48
N GLN A 27 20.20 1.67 6.54
CA GLN A 27 20.99 1.36 5.35
C GLN A 27 20.35 0.28 4.49
N GLN A 28 19.78 -0.76 5.12
CA GLN A 28 19.07 -1.82 4.40
C GLN A 28 17.79 -1.32 3.72
N ALA A 29 17.01 -0.47 4.41
CA ALA A 29 15.81 0.16 3.87
C ALA A 29 16.12 1.13 2.72
N GLU A 30 17.19 1.91 2.82
CA GLU A 30 17.67 2.79 1.76
C GLU A 30 18.17 2.00 0.55
N HIS A 31 18.96 0.93 0.77
CA HIS A 31 19.43 0.07 -0.31
C HIS A 31 18.27 -0.61 -1.07
N LEU A 32 17.29 -1.14 -0.33
CA LEU A 32 16.13 -1.78 -0.92
C LEU A 32 15.24 -0.75 -1.66
N GLY A 33 15.09 0.43 -1.07
CA GLY A 33 14.35 1.55 -1.66
C GLY A 33 14.98 2.02 -2.96
N ASN A 34 16.31 2.10 -3.03
CA ASN A 34 17.03 2.50 -4.22
C ASN A 34 16.86 1.48 -5.36
N ILE A 35 16.91 0.18 -5.06
CA ILE A 35 16.63 -0.87 -6.07
C ILE A 35 15.19 -0.74 -6.58
N GLY A 36 14.23 -0.59 -5.66
CA GLY A 36 12.82 -0.40 -6.02
C GLY A 36 12.62 0.82 -6.91
N PHE A 37 13.24 1.95 -6.54
CA PHE A 37 13.19 3.20 -7.28
C PHE A 37 13.75 3.07 -8.70
N ILE A 38 14.92 2.45 -8.86
CA ILE A 38 15.54 2.27 -10.19
C ILE A 38 14.62 1.49 -11.12
N TRP A 39 14.05 0.38 -10.66
CA TRP A 39 13.12 -0.42 -11.47
C TRP A 39 11.83 0.33 -11.80
N LEU A 40 11.24 0.99 -10.80
CA LEU A 40 10.02 1.77 -11.00
C LEU A 40 10.27 2.92 -12.00
N PHE A 41 11.38 3.63 -11.85
CA PHE A 41 11.79 4.71 -12.73
C PHE A 41 11.93 4.24 -14.18
N LEU A 42 12.61 3.11 -14.41
CA LEU A 42 12.77 2.54 -15.75
C LEU A 42 11.44 2.09 -16.36
N ILE A 43 10.60 1.38 -15.60
CA ILE A 43 9.29 0.93 -16.07
C ILE A 43 8.40 2.11 -16.43
N LEU A 44 8.37 3.14 -15.59
CA LEU A 44 7.59 4.34 -15.86
C LEU A 44 8.11 5.07 -17.09
N GLN A 45 9.42 5.21 -17.29
CA GLN A 45 9.92 5.90 -18.48
C GLN A 45 9.64 5.15 -19.76
N VAL A 46 9.92 3.84 -19.79
CA VAL A 46 9.63 3.02 -20.97
C VAL A 46 8.13 2.98 -21.23
N GLY A 47 7.33 2.77 -20.20
CA GLY A 47 5.88 2.71 -20.32
C GLY A 47 5.28 4.02 -20.82
N ASN A 48 5.65 5.17 -20.23
CA ASN A 48 5.15 6.47 -20.66
C ASN A 48 5.58 6.80 -22.10
N PHE A 49 6.82 6.46 -22.47
CA PHE A 49 7.30 6.67 -23.84
C PHE A 49 6.49 5.85 -24.85
N LEU A 50 6.21 4.57 -24.55
CA LEU A 50 5.37 3.73 -25.39
C LEU A 50 3.94 4.24 -25.47
N ALA A 51 3.35 4.66 -24.35
CA ALA A 51 2.01 5.23 -24.31
C ALA A 51 1.91 6.46 -25.22
N PHE A 52 2.87 7.39 -25.09
CA PHE A 52 2.93 8.58 -25.92
C PHE A 52 3.04 8.26 -27.43
N MET A 53 3.85 7.27 -27.82
CA MET A 53 3.97 6.84 -29.22
C MET A 53 2.70 6.18 -29.76
N LEU A 54 1.93 5.51 -28.90
CA LEU A 54 0.73 4.76 -29.29
C LEU A 54 -0.56 5.58 -29.15
N ALA A 55 -0.51 6.73 -28.48
CA ALA A 55 -1.69 7.54 -28.15
C ALA A 55 -2.51 7.91 -29.39
N ASP A 56 -1.86 8.31 -30.49
CA ASP A 56 -2.55 8.72 -31.72
C ASP A 56 -3.03 7.52 -32.56
N ILE A 57 -2.35 6.37 -32.45
CA ILE A 57 -2.63 5.17 -33.26
C ILE A 57 -3.73 4.32 -32.62
N TYR A 58 -3.72 4.20 -31.29
CA TYR A 58 -4.64 3.36 -30.52
C TYR A 58 -5.17 4.08 -29.26
N PRO A 59 -5.84 5.24 -29.39
CA PRO A 59 -6.19 6.11 -28.26
C PRO A 59 -7.06 5.42 -27.18
N GLY A 60 -7.99 4.55 -27.60
CA GLY A 60 -8.86 3.83 -26.66
C GLY A 60 -8.18 2.68 -25.93
N LEU A 61 -7.17 2.04 -26.55
CA LEU A 61 -6.37 0.99 -25.91
C LEU A 61 -5.36 1.63 -24.95
N ASP A 62 -4.70 2.71 -25.36
CA ASP A 62 -3.75 3.45 -24.54
C ASP A 62 -4.41 3.92 -23.24
N ALA A 63 -5.50 4.67 -23.31
CA ALA A 63 -6.16 5.23 -22.13
C ALA A 63 -6.70 4.18 -21.13
N ARG A 64 -6.96 2.94 -21.56
CA ARG A 64 -7.56 1.90 -20.71
C ARG A 64 -6.55 0.83 -20.26
N ILE A 65 -5.71 0.35 -21.17
CA ILE A 65 -4.77 -0.76 -20.91
C ILE A 65 -3.48 -0.27 -20.28
N TYR A 66 -2.94 0.87 -20.71
CA TYR A 66 -1.66 1.38 -20.21
C TYR A 66 -1.67 1.56 -18.68
N PRO A 67 -2.67 2.24 -18.07
CA PRO A 67 -2.72 2.37 -16.61
C PRO A 67 -2.77 1.03 -15.88
N ILE A 68 -3.49 0.05 -16.44
CA ILE A 68 -3.60 -1.30 -15.86
C ILE A 68 -2.24 -2.00 -15.88
N ILE A 69 -1.50 -1.93 -16.99
CA ILE A 69 -0.17 -2.56 -17.09
C ILE A 69 0.80 -1.93 -16.10
N ILE A 70 0.84 -0.59 -16.01
CA ILE A 70 1.72 0.10 -15.07
C ILE A 70 1.38 -0.23 -13.62
N GLU A 71 0.10 -0.32 -13.28
CA GLU A 71 -0.35 -0.70 -11.94
C GLU A 71 0.11 -2.12 -11.59
N LEU A 72 -0.07 -3.08 -12.50
CA LEU A 72 0.38 -4.47 -12.31
C LEU A 72 1.90 -4.57 -12.11
N LEU A 73 2.68 -3.86 -12.93
CA LEU A 73 4.13 -3.82 -12.79
C LEU A 73 4.56 -3.18 -11.46
N THR A 74 3.85 -2.15 -11.01
CA THR A 74 4.09 -1.50 -9.72
C THR A 74 3.78 -2.45 -8.56
N PHE A 75 2.71 -3.25 -8.64
CA PHE A 75 2.44 -4.29 -7.66
C PHE A 75 3.50 -5.39 -7.63
N ILE A 76 4.05 -5.78 -8.78
CA ILE A 76 5.15 -6.75 -8.83
C ILE A 76 6.38 -6.19 -8.10
N ILE A 77 6.77 -4.94 -8.37
CA ILE A 77 7.89 -4.30 -7.65
C ILE A 77 7.61 -4.22 -6.16
N ALA A 78 6.41 -3.80 -5.76
CA ALA A 78 6.02 -3.73 -4.36
C ALA A 78 6.11 -5.10 -3.67
N GLY A 79 5.66 -6.17 -4.35
CA GLY A 79 5.79 -7.55 -3.86
C GLY A 79 7.25 -8.00 -3.72
N VAL A 80 8.12 -7.66 -4.68
CA VAL A 80 9.56 -7.97 -4.61
C VAL A 80 10.23 -7.22 -3.45
N ILE A 81 9.93 -5.93 -3.28
CA ILE A 81 10.43 -5.13 -2.15
C ILE A 81 9.96 -5.75 -0.84
N TYR A 82 8.68 -6.07 -0.74
CA TYR A 82 8.09 -6.69 0.44
C TYR A 82 8.80 -8.00 0.81
N PHE A 83 8.93 -8.92 -0.14
CA PHE A 83 9.60 -10.21 0.08
C PHE A 83 11.07 -10.07 0.48
N ARG A 84 11.79 -9.11 -0.12
CA ARG A 84 13.17 -8.81 0.26
C ARG A 84 13.27 -8.17 1.64
N SER A 85 12.28 -7.36 2.03
CA SER A 85 12.20 -6.77 3.36
C SER A 85 12.01 -7.84 4.43
N GLU A 86 11.12 -8.80 4.17
CA GLU A 86 10.88 -9.95 5.06
C GLU A 86 12.14 -10.82 5.20
N LYS A 87 12.79 -11.20 4.09
CA LYS A 87 14.05 -11.97 4.13
C LYS A 87 15.19 -11.30 4.90
N LYS A 88 15.14 -9.98 5.02
CA LYS A 88 16.12 -9.18 5.76
C LYS A 88 15.70 -8.91 7.20
N HIS A 89 14.57 -9.47 7.65
CA HIS A 89 14.02 -9.25 9.00
C HIS A 89 13.79 -7.76 9.33
N LEU A 90 13.65 -6.92 8.30
CA LEU A 90 13.42 -5.47 8.46
C LEU A 90 12.09 -5.21 9.17
N ALA A 91 11.09 -6.04 8.90
CA ALA A 91 9.73 -5.90 9.39
C ALA A 91 9.44 -6.75 10.63
N ASP A 92 10.44 -7.31 11.31
CA ASP A 92 10.21 -8.16 12.48
C ASP A 92 9.60 -7.35 13.63
N LEU A 93 8.68 -7.97 14.37
CA LEU A 93 8.00 -7.34 15.51
C LEU A 93 8.92 -7.32 16.72
N ASP A 94 9.69 -6.26 16.86
CA ASP A 94 10.44 -6.04 18.08
C ASP A 94 9.53 -5.46 19.18
N LEU A 95 8.70 -6.32 19.78
CA LEU A 95 7.65 -5.94 20.72
C LEU A 95 8.21 -5.22 21.94
N GLU A 96 9.36 -5.65 22.44
CA GLU A 96 10.03 -5.06 23.61
C GLU A 96 10.50 -3.63 23.35
N LEU A 97 11.04 -3.35 22.17
CA LEU A 97 11.48 -2.01 21.80
C LEU A 97 10.35 -1.08 21.33
N MET A 98 9.10 -1.57 21.25
CA MET A 98 7.95 -0.75 20.88
C MET A 98 7.54 0.20 22.01
N SER A 99 7.28 1.45 21.65
CA SER A 99 6.56 2.37 22.54
C SER A 99 5.10 1.93 22.74
N GLU A 100 4.49 2.28 23.88
CA GLU A 100 3.07 2.00 24.14
C GLU A 100 2.16 2.58 23.04
N LYS A 101 2.52 3.75 22.49
CA LYS A 101 1.81 4.39 21.38
C LYS A 101 1.84 3.53 20.11
N GLU A 102 2.96 2.89 19.81
CA GLU A 102 3.08 2.00 18.64
C GLU A 102 2.31 0.69 18.87
N ARG A 103 2.34 0.11 20.08
CA ARG A 103 1.53 -1.06 20.43
C ARG A 103 0.03 -0.79 20.26
N ARG A 104 -0.47 0.36 20.74
CA ARG A 104 -1.88 0.77 20.53
C ARG A 104 -2.23 0.97 19.06
N LYS A 105 -1.28 1.47 18.24
CA LYS A 105 -1.50 1.62 16.79
C LYS A 105 -1.68 0.28 16.08
N LEU A 106 -1.10 -0.79 16.60
CA LEU A 106 -1.25 -2.14 16.06
C LEU A 106 -2.55 -2.86 16.48
N GLN A 107 -3.37 -2.27 17.35
CA GLN A 107 -4.67 -2.86 17.70
C GLN A 107 -5.64 -2.77 16.52
N TYR A 108 -6.31 -3.89 16.19
CA TYR A 108 -7.30 -4.00 15.11
C TYR A 108 -6.80 -3.47 13.75
N PRO A 109 -5.64 -3.96 13.25
CA PRO A 109 -5.02 -3.40 12.04
C PRO A 109 -5.93 -3.57 10.83
N GLY A 110 -6.63 -4.70 10.72
CA GLY A 110 -7.56 -4.94 9.63
C GLY A 110 -8.79 -4.04 9.65
N LEU A 111 -9.38 -3.78 10.83
CA LEU A 111 -10.51 -2.84 10.93
C LEU A 111 -10.10 -1.43 10.49
N LYS A 112 -8.90 -0.98 10.91
CA LYS A 112 -8.36 0.32 10.52
C LYS A 112 -8.17 0.42 9.00
N ILE A 113 -7.63 -0.63 8.36
CA ILE A 113 -7.47 -0.66 6.90
C ILE A 113 -8.81 -0.75 6.19
N ALA A 114 -9.75 -1.57 6.65
CA ALA A 114 -11.09 -1.66 6.08
C ALA A 114 -11.81 -0.30 6.13
N LEU A 115 -11.79 0.38 7.28
CA LEU A 115 -12.37 1.71 7.40
C LEU A 115 -11.67 2.74 6.51
N PHE A 116 -10.32 2.73 6.49
CA PHE A 116 -9.56 3.63 5.65
C PHE A 116 -9.91 3.44 4.17
N VAL A 117 -9.85 2.21 3.66
CA VAL A 117 -10.15 1.91 2.26
C VAL A 117 -11.61 2.19 1.93
N GLY A 118 -12.55 1.71 2.75
CA GLY A 118 -13.98 1.94 2.53
C GLY A 118 -14.33 3.42 2.49
N LEU A 119 -13.86 4.20 3.46
CA LEU A 119 -14.20 5.62 3.58
C LEU A 119 -13.50 6.49 2.53
N THR A 120 -12.32 6.09 2.04
CA THR A 120 -11.58 6.86 1.03
C THR A 120 -11.94 6.46 -0.40
N PHE A 121 -12.01 5.17 -0.71
CA PHE A 121 -12.26 4.71 -2.08
C PHE A 121 -13.72 4.85 -2.48
N HIS A 122 -14.68 4.71 -1.55
CA HIS A 122 -16.10 4.86 -1.86
C HIS A 122 -16.45 6.24 -2.47
N PRO A 123 -16.09 7.38 -1.85
CA PRO A 123 -16.35 8.69 -2.45
C PRO A 123 -15.55 8.90 -3.75
N ILE A 124 -14.31 8.40 -3.84
CA ILE A 124 -13.50 8.53 -5.06
C ILE A 124 -14.16 7.80 -6.24
N PHE A 125 -14.55 6.54 -6.06
CA PHE A 125 -15.22 5.78 -7.12
C PHE A 125 -16.58 6.37 -7.48
N SER A 126 -17.35 6.82 -6.48
CA SER A 126 -18.63 7.49 -6.73
C SER A 126 -18.45 8.77 -7.54
N LEU A 127 -17.37 9.53 -7.29
CA LEU A 127 -17.03 10.72 -8.07
C LEU A 127 -16.60 10.38 -9.50
N VAL A 128 -15.71 9.39 -9.67
CA VAL A 128 -15.25 8.95 -11.00
C VAL A 128 -16.43 8.48 -11.84
N GLU A 129 -17.34 7.70 -11.26
CA GLU A 129 -18.53 7.23 -11.96
C GLU A 129 -19.54 8.34 -12.22
N ALA A 130 -19.73 9.29 -11.31
CA ALA A 130 -20.60 10.44 -11.54
C ALA A 130 -20.15 11.24 -12.77
N VAL A 131 -18.84 11.48 -12.89
CA VAL A 131 -18.26 12.14 -14.08
C VAL A 131 -18.42 11.26 -15.33
N THR A 132 -18.14 9.97 -15.22
CA THR A 132 -18.14 9.04 -16.37
C THR A 132 -19.55 8.81 -16.92
N LEU A 133 -20.53 8.63 -16.04
CA LEU A 133 -21.93 8.34 -16.38
C LEU A 133 -22.77 9.61 -16.53
N LYS A 134 -22.19 10.79 -16.25
CA LYS A 134 -22.88 12.08 -16.20
C LYS A 134 -24.10 12.06 -15.27
N GLN A 135 -23.97 11.36 -14.14
CA GLN A 135 -25.01 11.24 -13.13
C GLN A 135 -24.67 12.08 -11.90
N ASP A 136 -25.68 12.39 -11.09
CA ASP A 136 -25.48 13.09 -9.84
C ASP A 136 -24.64 12.26 -8.85
N PHE A 137 -23.66 12.92 -8.22
CA PHE A 137 -22.74 12.28 -7.28
C PHE A 137 -23.45 11.65 -6.09
N PHE A 138 -24.40 12.36 -5.47
CA PHE A 138 -25.07 11.89 -4.27
C PHE A 138 -25.95 10.68 -4.54
N THR A 139 -26.54 10.61 -5.74
CA THR A 139 -27.29 9.44 -6.20
C THR A 139 -26.43 8.18 -6.20
N LEU A 140 -25.20 8.27 -6.74
CA LEU A 140 -24.27 7.14 -6.78
C LEU A 140 -23.63 6.86 -5.42
N PHE A 141 -23.28 7.90 -4.67
CA PHE A 141 -22.65 7.80 -3.36
C PHE A 141 -23.58 7.18 -2.30
N LEU A 142 -24.88 7.50 -2.32
CA LEU A 142 -25.84 6.98 -1.35
C LEU A 142 -26.49 5.66 -1.78
N GLN A 143 -26.12 5.10 -2.94
CA GLN A 143 -26.71 3.88 -3.45
C GLN A 143 -26.32 2.66 -2.59
N ALA A 144 -27.32 1.96 -2.06
CA ALA A 144 -27.11 0.86 -1.13
C ALA A 144 -26.24 -0.27 -1.72
N ASP A 145 -26.44 -0.66 -2.98
CA ASP A 145 -25.66 -1.75 -3.58
C ASP A 145 -24.17 -1.38 -3.73
N ARG A 146 -23.86 -0.11 -3.99
CA ARG A 146 -22.48 0.39 -4.14
C ARG A 146 -21.77 0.47 -2.80
N ILE A 147 -22.48 0.97 -1.79
CA ILE A 147 -21.99 0.99 -0.41
C ILE A 147 -21.69 -0.45 0.04
N LEU A 148 -22.62 -1.39 -0.20
CA LEU A 148 -22.44 -2.79 0.17
C LEU A 148 -21.26 -3.45 -0.57
N LYS A 149 -21.10 -3.21 -1.88
CA LYS A 149 -19.95 -3.72 -2.65
C LYS A 149 -18.63 -3.17 -2.11
N THR A 150 -18.57 -1.87 -1.84
CA THR A 150 -17.35 -1.23 -1.32
C THR A 150 -17.02 -1.72 0.08
N ALA A 151 -18.03 -1.84 0.94
CA ALA A 151 -17.89 -2.40 2.28
C ALA A 151 -17.37 -3.84 2.24
N LEU A 152 -17.92 -4.68 1.35
CA LEU A 152 -17.48 -6.07 1.19
C LEU A 152 -16.01 -6.17 0.79
N VAL A 153 -15.56 -5.40 -0.22
CA VAL A 153 -14.15 -5.38 -0.64
C VAL A 153 -13.24 -4.89 0.49
N ALA A 154 -13.63 -3.81 1.17
CA ALA A 154 -12.88 -3.26 2.29
C ALA A 154 -12.79 -4.26 3.47
N SER A 155 -13.88 -4.97 3.77
CA SER A 155 -13.92 -5.99 4.81
C SER A 155 -13.04 -7.18 4.47
N ILE A 156 -13.06 -7.67 3.23
CA ILE A 156 -12.18 -8.75 2.78
C ILE A 156 -10.72 -8.34 2.98
N LEU A 157 -10.33 -7.15 2.53
CA LEU A 157 -8.98 -6.63 2.73
C LEU A 157 -8.61 -6.53 4.23
N GLY A 158 -9.54 -6.05 5.05
CA GLY A 158 -9.37 -5.98 6.51
C GLY A 158 -9.15 -7.34 7.16
N VAL A 159 -9.86 -8.39 6.72
CA VAL A 159 -9.65 -9.76 7.18
C VAL A 159 -8.25 -10.23 6.79
N PHE A 160 -7.84 -10.06 5.53
CA PHE A 160 -6.49 -10.42 5.07
C PHE A 160 -5.40 -9.76 5.91
N ILE A 161 -5.50 -8.45 6.15
CA ILE A 161 -4.54 -7.71 6.98
C ILE A 161 -4.54 -8.22 8.43
N SER A 162 -5.71 -8.54 9.00
CA SER A 162 -5.77 -9.10 10.36
C SER A 162 -5.08 -10.45 10.46
N LEU A 163 -5.32 -11.33 9.49
CA LEU A 163 -4.67 -12.64 9.41
C LEU A 163 -3.15 -12.51 9.25
N TYR A 164 -2.72 -11.61 8.37
CA TYR A 164 -1.31 -11.30 8.17
C TYR A 164 -0.63 -10.85 9.47
N PHE A 165 -1.20 -9.86 10.18
CA PHE A 165 -0.65 -9.39 11.44
C PHE A 165 -0.63 -10.47 12.53
N LYS A 166 -1.66 -11.33 12.57
CA LYS A 166 -1.70 -12.47 13.49
C LYS A 166 -0.59 -13.47 13.21
N SER A 167 -0.35 -13.81 11.94
CA SER A 167 0.75 -14.68 11.50
C SER A 167 2.10 -14.10 11.91
N ARG A 168 2.30 -12.79 11.67
CA ARG A 168 3.54 -12.09 12.02
C ARG A 168 3.83 -12.14 13.52
N LYS A 169 2.82 -11.92 14.36
CA LYS A 169 2.95 -11.98 15.82
C LYS A 169 3.34 -13.38 16.31
N HIS A 170 2.72 -14.41 15.73
CA HIS A 170 2.99 -15.80 16.10
C HIS A 170 4.42 -16.25 15.73
N HIS A 171 4.95 -15.82 14.58
CA HIS A 171 6.34 -16.12 14.21
C HIS A 171 7.34 -15.51 15.20
N THR A 172 7.10 -14.28 15.66
CA THR A 172 7.95 -13.61 16.65
C THR A 172 7.93 -14.32 18.01
N GLU A 173 6.75 -14.73 18.48
CA GLU A 173 6.60 -15.45 19.77
C GLU A 173 7.25 -16.85 19.77
N GLN A 174 7.51 -17.43 18.60
CA GLN A 174 8.18 -18.74 18.47
C GLN A 174 9.71 -18.65 18.30
N SER A 175 10.22 -17.46 17.99
CA SER A 175 11.66 -17.22 17.80
C SER A 175 12.38 -16.71 19.05
N GLU A 176 11.63 -16.39 20.11
CA GLU A 176 12.11 -16.05 21.47
C GLU A 176 12.16 -17.31 22.36
#